data_AF-A0A3A0FGR6-F1
#
_entry.id   AF-A0A3A0FGR6-F1
#
_cell.length_a   1.000
_cell.length_b   1.000
_cell.length_c   1.000
_cell.angle_alpha   90.00
_cell.angle_beta   90.00
_cell.angle_gamma   90.00
#
_symmetry.space_group_name_H-M   'P 1'
#
loop_
_entity.id
_entity.type
_entity.pdbx_description
1 polymer ?
#
loop_
_entity_poly.entity_id
_entity_poly.type
_entity_poly.pdbx_seq_one_letter_code
_entity_poly.pdbx_strand_id
1 'polypeptide(L)'
;GARGEVTIAVAGAAAQSRPAPALDDAELGVRVAALAAQGLGAKQIAAQLAAETGLAKRALYERAVSALAARRAGSARPPRP
;
A
#
# COMPACT_ATOMS: atom_id res chain seq x y z
N GLY A 1 14.72 -25.78 -12.65
CA GLY A 1 13.86 -24.58 -12.65
C GLY A 1 13.47 -24.28 -11.23
N ALA A 2 13.90 -23.14 -10.68
CA ALA A 2 13.66 -22.80 -9.29
C ALA A 2 12.18 -22.46 -9.08
N ARG A 3 11.46 -23.31 -8.34
CA ARG A 3 10.13 -22.99 -7.84
C ARG A 3 10.34 -22.08 -6.62
N GLY A 4 10.01 -20.80 -6.77
CA GLY A 4 10.02 -19.86 -5.66
C GLY A 4 8.96 -20.27 -4.64
N GLU A 5 9.39 -20.49 -3.41
CA GLU A 5 8.50 -20.73 -2.28
C GLU A 5 7.79 -19.42 -1.94
N VAL A 6 6.46 -19.41 -1.95
CA VAL A 6 5.65 -18.25 -1.60
C VAL A 6 5.07 -18.49 -0.21
N THR A 7 5.62 -17.81 0.79
CA THR A 7 5.07 -17.81 2.14
C THR A 7 4.12 -16.62 2.29
N ILE A 8 2.83 -16.90 2.51
CA ILE A 8 1.84 -15.88 2.83
C ILE A 8 1.59 -15.90 4.33
N ALA A 9 2.07 -14.87 5.03
CA ALA A 9 1.74 -14.64 6.43
C ALA A 9 0.45 -13.80 6.50
N VAL A 10 -0.59 -14.36 7.12
CA VAL A 10 -1.80 -13.63 7.52
C VAL A 10 -1.85 -13.65 9.05
N ALA A 11 -1.54 -12.53 9.68
CA ALA A 11 -1.60 -12.37 11.13
C ALA A 11 -2.76 -11.44 11.49
N GLY A 12 -3.91 -12.02 11.79
CA GLY A 12 -4.96 -11.35 12.55
C GLY A 12 -4.79 -11.68 14.03
N ALA A 13 -4.35 -10.73 14.85
CA ALA A 13 -4.62 -10.70 16.29
C ALA A 13 -4.17 -9.35 16.86
N ALA A 14 -5.15 -8.52 17.24
CA ALA A 14 -4.92 -7.36 18.06
C ALA A 14 -4.38 -7.78 19.43
N ALA A 15 -3.19 -7.28 19.78
CA ALA A 15 -2.81 -6.74 21.09
C ALA A 15 -1.29 -6.80 21.24
N GLN A 16 -0.76 -5.82 21.97
CA GLN A 16 0.57 -5.78 22.55
C GLN A 16 1.64 -5.12 21.70
N SER A 17 2.17 -4.04 22.27
CA SER A 17 3.42 -3.35 21.97
C SER A 17 4.58 -4.31 21.72
N ARG A 18 4.65 -4.86 20.52
CA ARG A 18 5.88 -5.28 19.87
C ARG A 18 6.16 -4.29 18.75
N PRO A 19 7.43 -3.96 18.46
CA PRO A 19 7.76 -3.38 17.18
C PRO A 19 7.45 -4.47 16.15
N ALA A 20 6.21 -4.51 15.66
CA ALA A 20 5.90 -5.19 14.41
C ALA A 20 6.87 -4.63 13.36
N PRO A 21 7.43 -5.45 12.46
CA PRO A 21 8.30 -4.94 11.41
C PRO A 21 7.51 -3.84 10.70
N ALA A 22 7.89 -2.59 10.96
CA ALA A 22 7.28 -1.44 10.32
C ALA A 22 7.53 -1.70 8.83
N LEU A 23 6.47 -1.88 8.04
CA LEU A 23 6.63 -1.98 6.60
C LEU A 23 7.47 -0.78 6.18
N ASP A 24 8.61 -1.05 5.56
CA ASP A 24 9.47 0.01 5.08
C ASP A 24 8.66 0.91 4.15
N ASP A 25 8.96 2.21 4.14
CA ASP A 25 8.23 3.19 3.35
C ASP A 25 8.11 2.78 1.87
N ALA A 26 9.14 2.10 1.35
CA ALA A 26 9.18 1.53 0.02
C ALA A 26 8.15 0.40 -0.17
N GLU A 27 8.06 -0.56 0.75
CA GLU A 27 7.09 -1.65 0.70
C GLU A 27 5.65 -1.12 0.81
N LEU A 28 5.44 -0.13 1.68
CA LEU A 28 4.14 0.52 1.82
C LEU A 28 3.73 1.21 0.51
N GLY A 29 4.68 1.85 -0.18
CA GLY A 29 4.48 2.43 -1.50
C GLY A 29 4.09 1.39 -2.56
N VAL A 30 4.80 0.26 -2.61
CA VAL A 30 4.48 -0.85 -3.52
C VAL A 30 3.07 -1.38 -3.26
N ARG A 31 2.68 -1.53 -2.00
CA ARG A 31 1.37 -2.07 -1.62
C ARG A 31 0.23 -1.11 -1.93
N VAL A 32 0.42 0.19 -1.66
CA VAL A 32 -0.52 1.24 -2.08
C VAL A 32 -0.69 1.23 -3.60
N ALA A 33 0.40 1.13 -4.36
CA ALA A 33 0.35 1.09 -5.82
C ALA A 33 -0.37 -0.16 -6.34
N ALA A 34 -0.14 -1.33 -5.73
CA ALA A 34 -0.81 -2.58 -6.07
C ALA A 34 -2.33 -2.53 -5.80
N LEU A 35 -2.75 -1.98 -4.65
CA LEU A 35 -4.17 -1.81 -4.33
C LEU A 35 -4.83 -0.77 -5.23
N ALA A 36 -4.12 0.32 -5.55
CA ALA A 36 -4.58 1.30 -6.53
C ALA A 36 -4.73 0.67 -7.92
N ALA A 37 -3.81 -0.20 -8.34
CA ALA A 37 -3.87 -0.91 -9.63
C ALA A 37 -5.10 -1.81 -9.74
N GLN A 38 -5.55 -2.39 -8.62
CA GLN A 38 -6.79 -3.15 -8.51
C GLN A 38 -8.06 -2.27 -8.56
N GLY A 39 -7.92 -0.94 -8.67
CA GLY A 39 -9.04 -0.01 -8.77
C GLY A 39 -9.62 0.44 -7.42
N LEU A 40 -8.96 0.13 -6.30
CA LEU A 40 -9.44 0.56 -4.99
C LEU A 40 -9.30 2.08 -4.81
N GLY A 41 -10.29 2.67 -4.15
CA GLY A 41 -10.24 4.09 -3.76
C GLY A 41 -9.34 4.32 -2.55
N ALA A 42 -8.81 5.55 -2.40
CA ALA A 42 -7.90 5.93 -1.31
C ALA A 42 -8.41 5.55 0.10
N LYS A 43 -9.72 5.68 0.34
CA LYS A 43 -10.35 5.33 1.62
C LYS A 43 -10.30 3.83 1.91
N GLN A 44 -10.49 2.99 0.89
CA GLN A 44 -10.44 1.53 1.01
C GLN A 44 -9.00 1.07 1.24
N ILE A 45 -8.06 1.60 0.45
CA ILE A 45 -6.62 1.36 0.60
C ILE A 45 -6.15 1.70 2.01
N ALA A 46 -6.49 2.89 2.50
CA ALA A 46 -6.10 3.33 3.84
C ALA A 46 -6.74 2.50 4.95
N ALA A 47 -7.99 2.06 4.80
CA ALA A 47 -8.66 1.20 5.79
C ALA A 47 -8.01 -0.19 5.85
N GLN A 48 -7.69 -0.77 4.68
CA GLN A 48 -7.04 -2.06 4.58
C GLN A 48 -5.62 -2.02 5.15
N LEU A 49 -4.81 -1.02 4.74
CA LEU A 49 -3.46 -0.86 5.26
C LEU A 49 -3.45 -0.53 6.76
N ALA A 50 -4.42 0.23 7.27
CA ALA A 50 -4.51 0.52 8.70
C ALA A 50 -4.79 -0.75 9.51
N ALA A 51 -5.64 -1.65 8.97
CA ALA A 51 -5.91 -2.94 9.58
C ALA A 51 -4.70 -3.89 9.49
N GLU A 52 -3.96 -3.88 8.39
CA GLU A 52 -2.78 -4.75 8.18
C GLU A 52 -1.53 -4.29 8.94
N THR A 53 -1.30 -2.98 9.05
CA THR A 53 -0.04 -2.41 9.56
C THR A 53 -0.17 -1.74 10.93
N GLY A 54 -1.39 -1.45 11.37
CA GLY A 54 -1.63 -0.64 12.57
C GLY A 54 -1.21 0.83 12.45
N LEU A 55 -0.78 1.28 11.26
CA LEU A 55 -0.39 2.67 11.03
C LEU A 55 -1.59 3.61 11.06
N ALA A 56 -1.31 4.89 11.34
CA ALA A 56 -2.33 5.93 11.36
C ALA A 56 -3.04 6.02 10.01
N LYS A 57 -4.35 5.78 10.01
CA LYS A 57 -5.22 5.84 8.83
C LYS A 57 -5.06 7.15 8.03
N ARG A 58 -4.79 8.26 8.71
CA ARG A 58 -4.58 9.57 8.07
C ARG A 58 -3.29 9.59 7.23
N ALA A 59 -2.18 9.08 7.76
CA ALA A 59 -0.92 8.98 7.03
C ALA A 59 -1.04 8.05 5.81
N LEU A 60 -1.76 6.93 5.97
CA LEU A 60 -2.03 5.98 4.88
C LEU A 60 -2.93 6.58 3.80
N TYR A 61 -3.91 7.39 4.20
CA TYR A 61 -4.81 8.07 3.27
C TYR A 61 -4.06 9.09 2.40
N GLU A 62 -3.25 9.96 3.00
CA GLU A 62 -2.42 10.93 2.26
C GLU A 62 -1.54 10.24 1.21
N ARG A 63 -0.90 9.12 1.59
CA ARG A 63 -0.09 8.31 0.66
C ARG A 63 -0.91 7.71 -0.47
N ALA A 64 -2.08 7.16 -0.15
CA ALA A 64 -2.97 6.59 -1.15
C ALA A 64 -3.48 7.66 -2.14
N VAL A 65 -3.82 8.85 -1.64
CA VAL A 65 -4.22 9.99 -2.48
C VAL A 65 -3.07 10.42 -3.39
N SER A 66 -1.86 10.59 -2.84
CA SER A 66 -0.66 10.96 -3.61
C SER A 66 -0.35 9.93 -4.70
N ALA A 67 -0.38 8.63 -4.40
CA ALA A 67 -0.15 7.57 -5.37
C ALA A 67 -1.21 7.53 -6.48
N LEU A 68 -2.49 7.72 -6.14
CA LEU A 68 -3.58 7.78 -7.12
C LEU A 68 -3.48 9.04 -8.00
N ALA A 69 -3.09 10.17 -7.42
CA ALA A 69 -2.84 11.41 -8.15
C ALA A 69 -1.65 11.27 -9.11
N ALA A 70 -0.54 10.66 -8.66
CA ALA A 70 0.61 10.36 -9.49
C ALA A 70 0.27 9.43 -10.66
N ARG A 71 -0.60 8.43 -10.46
CA ARG A 71 -1.10 7.58 -11.55
C ARG A 71 -1.95 8.34 -12.56
N ARG A 72 -2.80 9.25 -12.09
CA ARG A 72 -3.59 10.12 -12.99
C ARG A 72 -2.67 11.05 -13.80
N ALA A 73 -1.68 11.66 -13.15
CA ALA A 73 -0.70 12.51 -13.80
C ALA A 73 0.18 11.72 -14.79
N GLY A 74 0.62 10.50 -14.44
CA GLY A 74 1.38 9.62 -15.33
C GLY A 74 0.57 9.04 -16.51
N SER A 75 -0.76 8.97 -16.37
CA SER A 75 -1.65 8.63 -17.50
C SER A 75 -1.84 9.81 -18.48
N ALA A 76 -1.51 11.03 -18.07
CA ALA A 76 -1.41 12.18 -18.97
C ALA A 76 -0.09 12.09 -19.75
N ARG A 77 -0.15 11.36 -20.86
CA ARG A 77 0.74 11.32 -22.03
C ARG A 77 1.91 12.34 -22.02
N PRO A 78 3.17 11.90 -22.23
CA PRO A 78 4.29 12.83 -22.36
C PRO A 78 4.12 13.73 -23.59
N PRO A 79 4.56 15.01 -23.55
CA PRO A 79 4.60 15.85 -24.73
C PRO A 79 5.51 15.19 -25.76
N ARG A 80 4.98 14.96 -26.97
CA ARG A 80 5.81 14.53 -28.10
C ARG A 80 6.71 15.70 -28.52
N PRO A 81 8.00 15.44 -28.83
CA PRO A 81 8.83 16.43 -29.52
C PRO A 81 8.31 16.69 -30.93
#